data_AF-A0AAV8VS07-F1
#
_entry.id   AF-A0AAV8VS07-F1
#
_cell.length_a   1.000
_cell.length_b   1.000
_cell.length_c   1.000
_cell.angle_alpha   90.00
_cell.angle_beta   90.00
_cell.angle_gamma   90.00
#
_symmetry.space_group_name_H-M   'P 1'
#
loop_
_entity.id
_entity.type
_entity.pdbx_description
1 polymer ?
#
loop_
_entity_poly.entity_id
_entity_poly.type
_entity_poly.pdbx_seq_one_letter_code
_entity_poly.pdbx_strand_id
1 'polypeptide(L)'
;MDCEESDLYKQQQIEQALLTCPEGPDKDELVNLKKNIEELLLLTDAPSTSTKAEDPLSDEYALFMAEMEKEGVVAPVKDQALEAFKHVEGMKCRAPHKHQWGDVAYHNAMICSIIPEADNEIKVKQCARPLF
;
A
#
# COMPACT_ATOMS: atom_id res chain seq x y z
N MET A 1 -16.40 -8.18 -19.00
CA MET A 1 -17.05 -6.94 -19.47
C MET A 1 -15.93 -5.98 -19.75
N ASP A 2 -15.70 -5.85 -21.05
CA ASP A 2 -14.42 -5.57 -21.65
C ASP A 2 -14.15 -4.06 -21.63
N CYS A 3 -12.99 -3.66 -21.08
CA CYS A 3 -12.65 -2.25 -20.91
C CYS A 3 -12.68 -1.50 -22.26
N GLU A 4 -12.29 -2.19 -23.34
CA GLU A 4 -12.27 -1.66 -24.70
C GLU A 4 -13.68 -1.33 -25.25
N GLU A 5 -14.72 -2.09 -24.88
CA GLU A 5 -16.10 -1.83 -25.32
C GLU A 5 -16.69 -0.59 -24.63
N SER A 6 -16.34 -0.39 -23.35
CA SER A 6 -16.69 0.81 -22.58
C SER A 6 -16.06 2.08 -23.18
N ASP A 7 -14.81 2.00 -23.62
CA ASP A 7 -14.08 3.19 -24.10
C ASP A 7 -14.50 3.59 -25.51
N LEU A 8 -14.81 2.62 -26.38
CA LEU A 8 -15.44 2.87 -27.67
C LEU A 8 -16.79 3.60 -27.51
N TYR A 9 -17.62 3.18 -26.55
CA TYR A 9 -18.92 3.79 -26.29
C TYR A 9 -18.81 5.23 -25.78
N LYS A 10 -17.85 5.52 -24.88
CA LYS A 10 -17.56 6.89 -24.41
C LYS A 10 -17.08 7.78 -25.54
N GLN A 11 -16.22 7.28 -26.41
CA GLN A 11 -15.70 8.03 -27.55
C GLN A 11 -16.82 8.41 -28.52
N GLN A 12 -17.77 7.49 -28.76
CA GLN A 12 -18.96 7.76 -29.55
C GLN A 12 -19.86 8.84 -28.94
N GLN A 13 -20.01 8.90 -27.61
CA GLN A 13 -20.78 9.95 -26.94
C GLN A 13 -20.16 11.34 -27.11
N ILE A 14 -18.83 11.44 -27.05
CA ILE A 14 -18.11 12.71 -27.23
C ILE A 14 -18.32 13.24 -28.65
N GLU A 15 -18.27 12.37 -29.66
CA GLU A 15 -18.53 12.74 -31.05
C GLU A 15 -19.98 13.20 -31.28
N GLN A 16 -20.96 12.51 -30.67
CA GLN A 16 -22.36 12.94 -30.72
C GLN A 16 -22.59 14.29 -30.05
N ALA A 17 -21.93 14.55 -28.91
CA ALA A 17 -22.01 15.84 -28.23
C ALA A 17 -21.44 16.98 -29.11
N LEU A 18 -20.32 16.74 -29.81
CA LEU A 18 -19.72 17.69 -30.74
C LEU A 18 -20.60 17.97 -31.98
N LEU A 19 -21.39 16.99 -32.43
CA LEU A 19 -22.33 17.16 -33.55
C LEU A 19 -23.62 17.89 -33.14
N THR A 20 -24.04 17.72 -31.88
CA THR A 20 -25.29 18.32 -31.36
C THR A 20 -25.08 19.77 -30.89
N CYS A 21 -23.82 20.18 -30.69
CA CYS A 21 -23.48 21.54 -30.28
C CYS A 21 -23.65 22.52 -31.46
N PRO A 22 -24.41 23.62 -31.29
CA PRO A 22 -24.58 24.63 -32.34
C PRO A 22 -23.24 25.28 -32.70
N GLU A 23 -23.13 25.75 -33.94
CA GLU A 23 -21.91 26.35 -34.46
C GLU A 23 -21.66 27.72 -33.78
N GLY A 24 -20.54 27.85 -33.09
CA GLY A 24 -20.24 28.99 -32.23
C GLY A 24 -18.94 28.81 -31.45
N PRO A 25 -18.52 29.83 -30.67
CA PRO A 25 -17.27 29.81 -29.93
C PRO A 25 -17.16 28.61 -28.97
N ASP A 26 -18.28 28.22 -28.37
CA ASP A 26 -18.36 27.09 -27.43
C ASP A 26 -17.98 25.75 -28.09
N LYS A 27 -18.27 25.58 -29.38
CA LYS A 27 -17.89 24.37 -30.13
C LYS A 27 -16.38 24.33 -30.37
N ASP A 28 -15.77 25.47 -30.66
CA ASP A 28 -14.33 25.60 -30.82
C ASP A 28 -13.59 25.34 -29.50
N GLU A 29 -14.13 25.83 -28.37
CA GLU A 29 -13.63 25.53 -27.03
C GLU A 29 -13.68 24.04 -26.72
N LEU A 30 -14.78 23.36 -27.09
CA LEU A 30 -14.95 21.92 -26.87
C LEU A 30 -13.98 21.08 -27.72
N VAL A 31 -13.73 21.50 -28.97
CA VAL A 31 -12.72 20.88 -29.85
C VAL A 31 -11.31 21.07 -29.29
N ASN A 32 -11.00 22.27 -28.79
CA ASN A 32 -9.71 22.54 -28.14
C ASN A 32 -9.53 21.70 -26.86
N LEU A 33 -10.58 21.57 -26.04
CA LEU A 33 -10.54 20.74 -24.84
C LEU A 33 -10.29 19.27 -25.18
N LYS A 34 -10.97 18.72 -26.20
CA LYS A 34 -10.72 17.36 -26.69
C LYS A 34 -9.25 17.16 -27.08
N LYS A 35 -8.69 18.09 -27.87
CA LYS A 35 -7.29 18.03 -28.31
C LYS A 35 -6.31 18.07 -27.15
N ASN A 36 -6.54 18.93 -26.15
CA ASN A 36 -5.69 19.01 -24.97
C ASN A 36 -5.72 17.70 -24.16
N ILE A 37 -6.89 17.06 -24.04
CA ILE A 37 -7.03 15.78 -23.34
C ILE A 37 -6.30 14.66 -24.11
N GLU A 38 -6.43 14.60 -25.44
CA GLU A 38 -5.70 13.64 -26.27
C GLU A 38 -4.18 13.82 -26.15
N GLU A 39 -3.69 15.06 -26.13
CA GLU A 39 -2.28 15.37 -25.91
C GLU A 39 -1.81 14.93 -24.51
N LEU A 40 -2.60 15.19 -23.47
CA LEU A 40 -2.29 14.73 -22.11
C LEU A 40 -2.23 13.21 -21.99
N LEU A 41 -3.14 12.49 -22.66
CA LEU A 41 -3.12 11.03 -22.69
C LEU A 41 -1.87 10.52 -23.40
N LEU A 42 -1.49 11.09 -24.54
CA LEU A 42 -0.24 10.74 -25.24
C LEU A 42 1.01 11.01 -24.38
N LEU A 43 1.01 12.10 -23.61
CA LEU A 43 2.09 12.43 -22.68
C LEU A 43 2.11 11.52 -21.44
N THR A 44 0.96 10.94 -21.08
CA THR A 44 0.83 10.03 -19.93
C THR A 44 1.12 8.57 -20.32
N ASP A 45 0.82 8.18 -21.57
CA ASP A 45 1.18 6.89 -22.17
C ASP A 45 2.65 6.84 -22.61
N ALA A 46 3.34 7.98 -22.73
CA ALA A 46 4.80 8.00 -22.63
C ALA A 46 5.15 7.46 -21.24
N PRO A 47 5.91 6.36 -21.13
CA PRO A 47 5.86 5.47 -19.97
C PRO A 47 6.16 6.22 -18.67
N SER A 48 5.11 6.54 -17.93
CA SER A 48 5.17 6.58 -16.48
C SER A 48 5.36 5.14 -16.03
N THR A 49 6.64 4.76 -15.89
CA THR A 49 7.15 3.47 -15.40
C THR A 49 6.21 2.72 -14.45
N SER A 50 5.29 1.89 -14.96
CA SER A 50 4.57 0.87 -14.15
C SER A 50 3.58 -0.02 -14.94
N THR A 51 3.94 -0.53 -16.13
CA THR A 51 3.14 -1.63 -16.72
C THR A 51 4.01 -2.67 -17.43
N LYS A 52 4.29 -3.76 -16.70
CA LYS A 52 4.45 -5.16 -17.15
C LYS A 52 4.97 -5.41 -18.57
N ALA A 53 6.21 -5.05 -18.81
CA ALA A 53 7.13 -5.86 -19.61
C ALA A 53 8.32 -6.13 -18.69
N GLU A 54 8.83 -7.37 -18.67
CA GLU A 54 10.00 -7.82 -17.91
C GLU A 54 11.04 -6.68 -17.87
N ASP A 55 11.09 -5.98 -16.74
CA ASP A 55 12.00 -4.85 -16.60
C ASP A 55 13.40 -5.45 -16.58
N PRO A 56 14.29 -5.11 -17.52
CA PRO A 56 15.66 -5.60 -17.49
C PRO A 56 16.38 -5.31 -16.17
N LEU A 57 15.89 -4.32 -15.38
CA LEU A 57 16.37 -4.10 -14.02
C LEU A 57 15.85 -5.12 -12.99
N SER A 58 14.72 -5.80 -13.23
CA SER A 58 14.11 -6.69 -12.23
C SER A 58 14.96 -7.95 -11.98
N ASP A 59 15.56 -8.51 -13.02
CA ASP A 59 16.47 -9.64 -12.92
C ASP A 59 17.76 -9.28 -12.17
N GLU A 60 18.36 -8.12 -12.50
CA GLU A 60 19.55 -7.62 -11.80
C GLU A 60 19.23 -7.26 -10.34
N TYR A 61 18.06 -6.67 -10.08
CA TYR A 61 17.58 -6.35 -8.74
C TYR A 61 17.38 -7.62 -7.91
N ALA A 62 16.82 -8.68 -8.50
CA ALA A 62 16.66 -9.97 -7.82
C ALA A 62 18.01 -10.58 -7.45
N LEU A 63 19.00 -10.54 -8.35
CA LEU A 63 20.36 -11.00 -8.08
C LEU A 63 21.03 -10.19 -6.97
N PHE A 64 20.88 -8.85 -6.98
CA PHE A 64 21.42 -7.97 -5.96
C PHE A 64 20.82 -8.23 -4.57
N MET A 65 19.49 -8.38 -4.50
CA MET A 65 18.81 -8.70 -3.24
C MET A 65 19.26 -10.06 -2.69
N ALA A 66 19.44 -11.08 -3.54
CA ALA A 66 19.94 -12.38 -3.14
C ALA A 66 21.40 -12.32 -2.61
N GLU A 67 22.24 -11.45 -3.18
CA GLU A 67 23.61 -11.23 -2.69
C GLU A 67 23.62 -10.51 -1.33
N MET A 68 22.78 -9.49 -1.16
CA MET A 68 22.61 -8.78 0.12
C MET A 68 22.06 -9.67 1.25
N GLU A 69 21.15 -10.59 0.93
CA GLU A 69 20.65 -11.61 1.88
C GLU A 69 21.76 -12.57 2.31
N LYS A 70 22.65 -12.95 1.38
CA LYS A 70 23.81 -13.81 1.67
C LYS A 70 24.85 -13.11 2.55
N GLU A 71 25.01 -11.80 2.40
CA GLU A 71 25.87 -10.99 3.29
C GLU A 71 25.20 -10.64 4.64
N GLY A 72 23.94 -11.03 4.84
CA GLY A 72 23.20 -10.79 6.08
C GLY A 72 22.84 -9.31 6.32
N VAL A 73 22.88 -8.48 5.27
CA VAL A 73 22.52 -7.06 5.32
C VAL A 73 21.01 -6.89 5.22
N VAL A 74 20.33 -7.80 4.53
CA VAL A 74 18.87 -7.83 4.40
C VAL A 74 18.32 -9.00 5.22
N ALA A 75 17.54 -8.68 6.25
CA ALA A 75 16.82 -9.67 7.03
C ALA A 75 15.57 -10.13 6.25
N PRO A 76 15.20 -11.43 6.28
CA PRO A 76 14.00 -11.93 5.62
C PRO A 76 12.76 -11.15 6.05
N VAL A 77 11.73 -11.05 5.20
CA VAL A 77 10.51 -10.24 5.40
C VAL A 77 9.85 -10.40 6.79
N LYS A 78 10.02 -11.55 7.46
CA LYS A 78 9.58 -11.78 8.84
C LYS A 78 10.29 -10.89 9.88
N ASP A 79 11.55 -10.56 9.65
CA ASP A 79 12.37 -9.71 10.51
C ASP A 79 12.06 -8.22 10.32
N GLN A 80 11.60 -7.81 9.13
CA GLN A 80 11.13 -6.43 8.93
C GLN A 80 9.89 -6.10 9.78
N ALA A 81 8.96 -7.05 9.91
CA ALA A 81 7.83 -6.89 10.81
C ALA A 81 8.30 -6.78 12.27
N LEU A 82 9.27 -7.61 12.69
CA LEU A 82 9.83 -7.54 14.04
C LEU A 82 10.49 -6.19 14.34
N GLU A 83 11.29 -5.66 13.40
CA GLU A 83 11.91 -4.33 13.52
C GLU A 83 10.85 -3.21 13.56
N ALA A 84 9.76 -3.34 12.81
CA ALA A 84 8.65 -2.37 12.84
C ALA A 84 7.97 -2.29 14.22
N PHE A 85 7.89 -3.39 14.97
CA PHE A 85 7.31 -3.39 16.32
C PHE A 85 8.34 -3.13 17.42
N LYS A 86 9.64 -3.13 17.13
CA LYS A 86 10.68 -2.88 18.14
C LYS A 86 10.51 -1.58 18.91
N HIS A 87 9.89 -0.57 18.28
CA HIS A 87 9.57 0.70 18.94
C HIS A 87 8.53 0.56 20.08
N VAL A 88 7.72 -0.51 20.10
CA VAL A 88 6.71 -0.73 21.14
C VAL A 88 7.31 -1.33 22.41
N GLU A 89 8.53 -1.87 22.34
CA GLU A 89 9.25 -2.34 23.51
C GLU A 89 9.53 -1.17 24.46
N GLY A 90 9.23 -1.35 25.75
CA GLY A 90 9.33 -0.30 26.76
C GLY A 90 8.09 0.61 26.88
N MET A 91 7.11 0.51 25.97
CA MET A 91 5.86 1.26 26.10
C MET A 91 4.98 0.71 27.24
N LYS A 92 4.24 1.61 27.90
CA LYS A 92 3.22 1.23 28.91
C LYS A 92 2.00 0.67 28.21
N CYS A 93 1.49 -0.45 28.71
CA CYS A 93 0.26 -1.08 28.26
C CYS A 93 -0.63 -1.43 29.45
N ARG A 94 -1.86 -1.88 29.17
CA ARG A 94 -2.78 -2.40 30.19
C ARG A 94 -3.09 -3.85 29.86
N ALA A 95 -2.87 -4.72 30.83
CA ALA A 95 -2.82 -6.15 30.57
C ALA A 95 -3.71 -6.96 31.52
N PRO A 96 -4.34 -8.04 31.05
CA PRO A 96 -5.19 -8.89 31.87
C PRO A 96 -4.35 -9.68 32.89
N HIS A 97 -4.78 -9.67 34.14
CA HIS A 97 -4.19 -10.40 35.25
C HIS A 97 -5.29 -11.18 35.98
N LYS A 98 -5.10 -12.49 36.12
CA LYS A 98 -6.01 -13.34 36.87
C LYS A 98 -5.78 -13.13 38.36
N HIS A 99 -6.78 -12.63 39.07
CA HIS A 99 -6.73 -12.59 40.53
C HIS A 99 -7.05 -13.98 41.09
N GLN A 100 -6.55 -14.27 42.30
CA GLN A 100 -6.77 -15.54 43.00
C GLN A 100 -8.26 -15.89 43.22
N TRP A 101 -9.16 -14.89 43.16
CA TRP A 101 -10.61 -15.07 43.28
C TRP A 101 -11.29 -15.40 41.94
N GLY A 102 -10.54 -15.57 40.85
CA GLY A 102 -11.06 -15.98 39.54
C GLY A 102 -11.51 -14.85 38.61
N ASP A 103 -11.48 -13.60 39.09
CA ASP A 103 -11.77 -12.43 38.25
C ASP A 103 -10.53 -11.96 37.47
N VAL A 104 -10.73 -11.45 36.25
CA VAL A 104 -9.66 -10.93 35.37
C VAL A 104 -9.65 -9.42 35.45
N ALA A 105 -8.68 -8.86 36.17
CA ALA A 105 -8.48 -7.43 36.27
C ALA A 105 -7.38 -6.95 35.32
N TYR A 106 -7.53 -5.77 34.75
CA TYR A 106 -6.54 -5.18 33.84
C TYR A 106 -5.63 -4.20 34.57
N HIS A 107 -4.33 -4.48 34.64
CA HIS A 107 -3.33 -3.67 35.34
C HIS A 107 -2.33 -3.01 34.40
N ASN A 108 -1.68 -1.94 34.88
CA ASN A 108 -0.60 -1.29 34.18
C ASN A 108 0.60 -2.24 34.07
N ALA A 109 1.09 -2.42 32.85
CA ALA A 109 2.24 -3.24 32.53
C ALA A 109 3.13 -2.50 31.52
N MET A 110 4.30 -3.08 31.24
CA MET A 110 5.21 -2.60 30.21
C MET A 110 5.50 -3.73 29.23
N ILE A 111 5.59 -3.39 27.95
CA ILE A 111 5.97 -4.34 26.90
C ILE A 111 7.48 -4.63 27.03
N CYS A 112 7.82 -5.89 27.22
CA CYS A 112 9.19 -6.37 27.46
C CYS A 112 9.80 -7.08 26.24
N SER A 113 9.00 -7.74 25.40
CA SER A 113 9.47 -8.32 24.14
C SER A 113 8.30 -8.64 23.21
N ILE A 114 8.59 -8.77 21.92
CA ILE A 114 7.61 -9.15 20.88
C ILE A 114 7.92 -10.56 20.40
N ILE A 115 6.88 -11.39 20.25
CA ILE A 115 6.97 -12.78 19.82
C ILE A 115 6.10 -12.91 18.57
N PRO A 116 6.71 -13.07 17.37
CA PRO A 116 5.97 -13.30 16.15
C PRO A 116 5.40 -14.73 16.14
N GLU A 117 4.12 -14.88 15.78
CA GLU A 117 3.46 -16.18 15.61
C GLU A 117 3.13 -16.43 14.13
N ALA A 118 2.91 -17.69 13.75
CA ALA A 118 2.78 -18.12 12.35
C ALA A 118 1.56 -17.55 11.61
N ASP A 119 0.55 -17.06 12.34
CA ASP A 119 -0.77 -16.69 11.81
C ASP A 119 -0.98 -15.17 11.67
N ASN A 120 0.07 -14.41 11.39
CA ASN A 120 0.05 -12.92 11.39
C ASN A 120 -0.40 -12.30 12.73
N GLU A 121 -0.48 -13.09 13.79
CA GLU A 121 -0.75 -12.62 15.15
C GLU A 121 0.56 -12.29 15.86
N ILE A 122 0.58 -11.17 16.58
CA ILE A 122 1.76 -10.69 17.30
C ILE A 122 1.47 -10.76 18.78
N LYS A 123 2.22 -11.60 19.49
CA LYS A 123 2.13 -11.73 20.95
C LYS A 123 3.20 -10.86 21.59
N VAL A 124 2.84 -10.19 22.69
CA VAL A 124 3.79 -9.39 23.48
C VAL A 124 4.00 -10.01 24.85
N LYS A 125 5.25 -10.07 25.30
CA LYS A 125 5.58 -10.37 26.68
C LYS A 125 5.49 -9.07 27.47
N GLN A 126 4.77 -9.10 28.58
CA GLN A 126 4.54 -7.93 29.43
C GLN A 126 5.07 -8.16 30.83
N CYS A 127 5.64 -7.13 31.44
CA CYS A 127 6.06 -7.14 32.83
C CYS A 127 5.11 -6.24 33.63
N ALA A 128 4.32 -6.84 34.53
CA ALA A 128 3.48 -6.09 35.46
C ALA A 128 4.34 -5.62 36.63
N ARG A 129 4.19 -4.34 37.02
CA ARG A 129 4.82 -3.85 38.26
C ARG A 129 3.89 -4.23 39.42
N PRO A 130 4.30 -5.10 40.35
CA PRO A 130 3.49 -5.34 41.54
C PRO A 130 3.37 -4.03 42.31
N LEU A 131 2.14 -3.58 42.51
CA LEU A 131 1.81 -2.52 43.47
C LEU A 131 2.01 -3.14 44.85
N PHE A 132 3.14 -2.85 45.49
CA PHE A 132 3.33 -3.01 46.93
C PHE A 132 2.89 -1.72 47.62
#